data_AF-A0A437GXM5-F1
#
_entry.id   AF-A0A437GXM5-F1
#
_cell.length_a   1.000
_cell.length_b   1.000
_cell.length_c   1.000
_cell.angle_alpha   90.00
_cell.angle_beta   90.00
_cell.angle_gamma   90.00
#
_symmetry.space_group_name_H-M   'P 1'
#
loop_
_entity.id
_entity.type
_entity.pdbx_description
1 polymer ?
#
loop_
_entity_poly.entity_id
_entity_poly.type
_entity_poly.pdbx_seq_one_letter_code
_entity_poly.pdbx_strand_id
1 'polypeptide(L)'
;MTYKPLSELDTRTRHRWRGMAFARIQSGAYVGRCVSVVEFSETGCRVRDHTMACEEGDMFHLVLEDVGPMVADVRWTYGAFIGASFRQPLTALVMEHLHTRLDQPLQMRMAQMMNR
;
A
#
# COMPACT_ATOMS: atom_id res chain seq x y z
N MET A 1 -4.91 -1.69 -17.71
CA MET A 1 -6.06 -2.52 -17.32
C MET A 1 -7.09 -1.63 -16.63
N THR A 2 -8.33 -1.60 -17.12
CA THR A 2 -9.42 -0.78 -16.53
C THR A 2 -9.93 -1.42 -15.24
N TYR A 3 -10.11 -0.60 -14.19
CA TYR A 3 -10.62 -1.01 -12.88
C TYR A 3 -12.04 -1.61 -12.99
N LYS A 4 -12.27 -2.73 -12.29
CA LYS A 4 -13.61 -3.27 -12.03
C LYS A 4 -13.98 -3.04 -10.56
N PRO A 5 -15.15 -2.43 -10.26
CA PRO A 5 -15.67 -2.31 -8.89
C PRO A 5 -15.67 -3.67 -8.18
N LEU A 6 -15.34 -3.68 -6.88
CA LEU A 6 -15.25 -4.93 -6.09
C LEU A 6 -16.62 -5.51 -5.74
N SER A 7 -17.65 -4.67 -5.74
CA SER A 7 -19.04 -5.01 -5.48
C SER A 7 -19.94 -3.88 -5.96
N GLU A 8 -21.25 -4.11 -6.03
CA GLU A 8 -22.24 -3.06 -6.31
C GLU A 8 -22.28 -1.97 -5.22
N LEU A 9 -21.72 -2.25 -4.04
CA LEU A 9 -21.60 -1.31 -2.92
C LEU A 9 -20.28 -0.50 -2.96
N ASP A 10 -19.45 -0.70 -3.98
CA ASP A 10 -18.18 0.01 -4.13
C ASP A 10 -18.43 1.45 -4.64
N THR A 11 -18.73 2.37 -3.71
CA THR A 11 -19.05 3.79 -3.99
C THR A 11 -17.82 4.65 -4.34
N ARG A 12 -16.68 4.02 -4.63
CA ARG A 12 -15.42 4.72 -4.81
C ARG A 12 -15.38 5.49 -6.13
N THR A 13 -14.85 6.71 -6.06
CA THR A 13 -14.74 7.64 -7.19
C THR A 13 -13.41 7.54 -7.95
N ARG A 14 -12.41 6.82 -7.42
CA ARG A 14 -11.08 6.70 -8.03
C ARG A 14 -10.67 5.26 -8.29
N HIS A 15 -9.96 5.06 -9.40
CA HIS A 15 -9.44 3.76 -9.81
C HIS A 15 -8.36 3.25 -8.84
N ARG A 16 -8.42 1.96 -8.53
CA ARG A 16 -7.39 1.23 -7.78
C ARG A 16 -6.64 0.31 -8.72
N TRP A 17 -5.32 0.38 -8.69
CA TRP A 17 -4.49 -0.62 -9.36
C TRP A 17 -4.35 -1.84 -8.47
N ARG A 18 -4.56 -3.00 -9.08
CA ARG A 18 -4.40 -4.31 -8.44
C ARG A 18 -3.07 -4.88 -8.87
N GLY A 19 -2.17 -5.00 -7.92
CA GLY A 19 -0.95 -5.77 -8.08
C GLY A 19 -0.18 -5.80 -6.79
N MET A 20 0.71 -6.78 -6.71
CA MET A 20 1.48 -7.05 -5.51
C MET A 20 2.69 -6.13 -5.47
N ALA A 21 2.56 -5.09 -4.65
CA ALA A 21 3.65 -4.28 -4.17
C ALA A 21 4.03 -4.71 -2.75
N PHE A 22 5.13 -4.18 -2.26
CA PHE A 22 5.53 -4.33 -0.87
C PHE A 22 5.75 -2.99 -0.21
N ALA A 23 5.51 -2.90 1.09
CA ALA A 23 5.81 -1.70 1.85
C ALA A 23 6.63 -2.04 3.09
N ARG A 24 7.49 -1.11 3.50
CA ARG A 24 8.19 -1.17 4.77
C ARG A 24 7.65 -0.12 5.72
N ILE A 25 7.18 -0.55 6.88
CA ILE A 25 6.68 0.32 7.93
C ILE A 25 7.84 1.13 8.53
N GLN A 26 7.63 2.43 8.71
CA GLN A 26 8.64 3.39 9.17
C GLN A 26 8.32 4.00 10.54
N SER A 27 7.19 3.65 11.17
CA SER A 27 6.81 4.19 12.48
C SER A 27 6.04 3.19 13.35
N GLY A 28 6.00 3.46 14.65
CA GLY A 28 5.22 2.67 15.63
C GLY A 28 5.84 1.32 15.98
N ALA A 29 5.01 0.42 16.52
CA ALA A 29 5.46 -0.89 17.00
C ALA A 29 5.97 -1.84 15.89
N TYR A 30 5.74 -1.50 14.63
CA TYR A 30 6.04 -2.33 13.47
C TYR A 30 7.17 -1.77 12.59
N VAL A 31 7.96 -0.80 13.07
CA VAL A 31 9.10 -0.23 12.32
C VAL A 31 9.99 -1.33 11.74
N GLY A 32 10.36 -1.18 10.47
CA GLY A 32 11.21 -2.12 9.74
C GLY A 32 10.45 -3.31 9.16
N ARG A 33 9.21 -3.55 9.56
CA ARG A 33 8.39 -4.65 9.04
C ARG A 33 8.07 -4.46 7.56
N CYS A 34 8.30 -5.52 6.78
CA CYS A 34 7.85 -5.61 5.40
C CYS A 34 6.46 -6.23 5.32
N VAL A 35 5.52 -5.54 4.66
CA VAL A 35 4.13 -5.95 4.48
C VAL A 35 3.80 -6.04 2.99
N SER A 36 2.82 -6.88 2.64
CA SER A 36 2.34 -6.95 1.26
C SER A 36 1.28 -5.88 1.02
N VAL A 37 1.37 -5.16 -0.10
CA VAL A 37 0.35 -4.22 -0.56
C VAL A 37 -0.31 -4.84 -1.79
N VAL A 38 -1.57 -5.24 -1.64
CA VAL A 38 -2.31 -6.02 -2.65
C VAL A 38 -3.12 -5.11 -3.59
N GLU A 39 -3.29 -3.85 -3.22
CA GLU A 39 -4.02 -2.85 -3.98
C GLU A 39 -3.54 -1.46 -3.57
N PHE A 40 -3.37 -0.55 -4.52
CA PHE A 40 -3.11 0.86 -4.23
C PHE A 40 -3.68 1.79 -5.29
N SER A 41 -3.78 3.05 -4.92
CA SER A 41 -4.28 4.16 -5.72
C SER A 41 -3.57 5.43 -5.26
N GLU A 42 -3.81 6.55 -5.93
CA GLU A 42 -3.34 7.86 -5.49
C GLU A 42 -3.72 8.19 -4.05
N THR A 43 -4.87 7.72 -3.56
CA THR A 43 -5.42 8.17 -2.27
C THR A 43 -5.28 7.14 -1.15
N GLY A 44 -4.73 5.96 -1.42
CA GLY A 44 -4.59 4.94 -0.40
C GLY A 44 -4.28 3.56 -0.93
N CYS A 45 -4.16 2.61 -0.01
CA CYS A 45 -3.77 1.24 -0.29
C CYS A 45 -4.51 0.23 0.58
N ARG A 46 -4.39 -1.04 0.20
CA ARG A 46 -4.80 -2.19 0.99
C ARG A 46 -3.58 -3.04 1.28
N VAL A 47 -3.25 -3.11 2.55
CA VAL A 47 -2.17 -3.91 3.10
C VAL A 47 -2.72 -5.28 3.50
N ARG A 48 -1.88 -6.31 3.35
CA ARG A 48 -2.12 -7.65 3.90
C ARG A 48 -0.94 -8.02 4.80
N ASP A 49 -1.22 -8.20 6.10
CA ASP A 49 -0.27 -8.75 7.07
C ASP A 49 -1.07 -9.48 8.18
N HIS A 50 -0.60 -10.65 8.60
CA HIS A 50 -1.31 -11.50 9.57
C HIS A 50 -0.98 -11.18 11.03
N THR A 51 -0.05 -10.27 11.30
CA THR A 51 0.49 -10.01 12.64
C THR A 51 0.51 -8.53 13.01
N MET A 52 0.45 -7.64 12.01
CA MET A 52 0.24 -6.22 12.24
C MET A 52 -1.20 -6.02 12.69
N ALA A 53 -1.36 -5.62 13.95
CA ALA A 53 -2.64 -5.26 14.54
C ALA A 53 -2.77 -3.73 14.48
N CYS A 54 -3.84 -3.27 13.86
CA CYS A 54 -4.20 -1.86 13.81
C CYS A 54 -5.70 -1.72 14.06
N GLU A 55 -6.09 -0.57 14.57
CA GLU A 55 -7.48 -0.17 14.73
C GLU A 55 -7.84 0.94 13.75
N GLU A 56 -9.13 1.12 13.49
CA GLU A 56 -9.60 2.27 12.72
C GLU A 56 -9.19 3.58 13.40
N GLY A 57 -8.62 4.51 12.64
CA GLY A 57 -8.09 5.77 13.18
C GLY A 57 -6.60 5.74 13.50
N ASP A 58 -5.97 4.57 13.57
CA ASP A 58 -4.51 4.47 13.69
C ASP A 58 -3.80 5.11 12.49
N MET A 59 -2.57 5.55 12.71
CA MET A 59 -1.73 6.13 11.66
C MET A 59 -0.34 5.51 11.67
N PHE A 60 0.19 5.26 10.47
CA PHE A 60 1.54 4.77 10.29
C PHE A 60 2.22 5.37 9.06
N HIS A 61 3.54 5.40 9.11
CA HIS A 61 4.39 5.77 8.00
C HIS A 61 4.82 4.51 7.25
N LEU A 62 4.85 4.56 5.92
CA LEU A 62 5.31 3.45 5.09
C LEU A 62 6.13 3.94 3.90
N VAL A 63 7.10 3.15 3.48
CA VAL A 63 7.76 3.27 2.16
C VAL A 63 7.20 2.16 1.30
N LEU A 64 6.54 2.51 0.19
CA LEU A 64 5.97 1.56 -0.77
C LEU A 64 7.01 1.31 -1.87
N GLU A 65 7.48 0.08 -2.00
CA GLU A 65 8.61 -0.32 -2.83
C GLU A 65 9.85 0.52 -2.45
N ASP A 66 10.13 1.57 -3.21
CA ASP A 66 11.22 2.53 -2.98
C ASP A 66 10.72 3.97 -2.80
N VAL A 67 9.41 4.20 -2.76
CA VAL A 67 8.79 5.53 -2.67
C VAL A 67 8.26 5.79 -1.25
N GLY A 68 8.58 6.95 -0.69
CA GLY A 68 8.05 7.39 0.60
C GLY A 68 9.06 8.25 1.38
N PRO A 69 8.83 8.47 2.69
CA PRO A 69 7.74 7.91 3.50
C PRO A 69 6.38 8.57 3.24
N MET A 70 5.33 7.76 3.19
CA MET A 70 3.93 8.19 3.11
C MET A 70 3.28 8.06 4.48
N VAL A 71 2.44 9.02 4.85
CA VAL A 71 1.60 8.93 6.05
C VAL A 71 0.25 8.36 5.66
N ALA A 72 -0.15 7.26 6.30
CA ALA A 72 -1.40 6.57 6.03
C ALA A 72 -2.25 6.44 7.31
N ASP A 73 -3.53 6.76 7.21
CA ASP A 73 -4.52 6.55 8.27
C ASP A 73 -5.33 5.27 7.98
N VAL A 74 -5.46 4.41 8.97
CA VAL A 74 -6.27 3.18 8.90
C VAL A 74 -7.74 3.57 8.85
N ARG A 75 -8.45 3.05 7.84
CA ARG A 75 -9.87 3.31 7.60
C ARG A 75 -10.76 2.13 7.92
N TRP A 76 -10.22 0.93 7.84
CA TRP A 76 -10.91 -0.31 8.19
C TRP A 76 -9.89 -1.44 8.34
N THR A 77 -10.25 -2.44 9.13
CA THR A 77 -9.54 -3.71 9.21
C THR A 77 -10.51 -4.88 9.01
N TYR A 78 -10.06 -5.93 8.33
CA TYR A 78 -10.84 -7.14 8.11
C TYR A 78 -9.93 -8.36 7.97
N GLY A 79 -9.84 -9.16 9.04
CA GLY A 79 -8.90 -10.27 9.13
C GLY A 79 -7.46 -9.77 8.98
N ALA A 80 -6.73 -10.29 7.99
CA ALA A 80 -5.36 -9.88 7.69
C ALA A 80 -5.25 -8.64 6.79
N PHE A 81 -6.37 -8.03 6.42
CA PHE A 81 -6.40 -6.87 5.53
C PHE A 81 -6.59 -5.58 6.30
N ILE A 82 -5.78 -4.59 5.95
CA ILE A 82 -5.84 -3.24 6.50
C ILE A 82 -6.05 -2.29 5.32
N GLY A 83 -7.15 -1.55 5.32
CA GLY A 83 -7.39 -0.48 4.37
C GLY A 83 -6.90 0.84 4.93
N ALA A 84 -6.01 1.52 4.22
CA ALA A 84 -5.48 2.81 4.65
C ALA A 84 -5.64 3.88 3.57
N SER A 85 -5.86 5.12 4.00
CA SER A 85 -5.86 6.31 3.15
C SER A 85 -4.56 7.09 3.34
N PHE A 86 -3.96 7.58 2.26
CA PHE A 86 -2.85 8.51 2.39
C PHE A 86 -3.33 9.89 2.80
N ARG A 87 -2.66 10.52 3.76
CA ARG A 87 -2.98 11.91 4.17
C ARG A 87 -2.74 12.90 3.04
N GLN A 88 -1.71 12.65 2.25
CA GLN A 88 -1.43 13.36 1.02
C GLN A 88 -1.56 12.38 -0.15
N PRO A 89 -2.40 12.67 -1.15
CA PRO A 89 -2.47 11.84 -2.34
C PRO A 89 -1.12 11.73 -3.03
N LEU A 90 -0.81 10.55 -3.57
CA LEU A 90 0.35 10.34 -4.43
C LEU A 90 0.17 11.18 -5.70
N THR A 91 1.27 11.80 -6.13
CA THR A 91 1.29 12.53 -7.40
C THR A 91 1.25 11.56 -8.58
N ALA A 92 0.85 12.04 -9.75
CA ALA A 92 0.88 11.24 -10.98
C ALA A 92 2.28 10.67 -11.26
N LEU A 93 3.34 11.48 -11.03
CA LEU A 93 4.73 11.04 -11.17
C LEU A 93 5.08 9.87 -10.24
N VAL A 94 4.61 9.91 -8.99
CA VAL A 94 4.80 8.80 -8.05
C VAL A 94 4.07 7.55 -8.53
N MET A 95 2.84 7.68 -9.02
CA MET A 95 2.08 6.55 -9.56
C MET A 95 2.77 5.94 -10.79
N GLU A 96 3.26 6.75 -11.72
CA GLU A 96 4.02 6.30 -12.90
C GLU A 96 5.32 5.57 -12.50
N HIS A 97 6.05 6.10 -11.51
CA HIS A 97 7.24 5.46 -10.98
C HIS A 97 6.92 4.11 -10.33
N LEU A 98 5.85 4.04 -9.51
CA LEU A 98 5.39 2.79 -8.92
C LEU A 98 5.01 1.77 -9.99
N HIS A 99 4.31 2.17 -11.06
CA HIS A 99 4.00 1.28 -12.18
C HIS A 99 5.27 0.74 -12.85
N THR A 100 6.23 1.63 -13.16
CA THR A 100 7.51 1.25 -13.77
C THR A 100 8.29 0.28 -12.89
N ARG A 101 8.26 0.48 -11.57
CA ARG A 101 8.87 -0.44 -10.61
C ARG A 101 8.21 -1.80 -10.63
N LEU A 102 6.89 -1.85 -10.66
CA LEU A 102 6.12 -3.10 -10.55
C LEU A 102 6.18 -3.96 -11.80
N ASP A 103 6.52 -3.37 -12.95
CA ASP A 103 6.85 -4.10 -14.18
C ASP A 103 8.19 -4.85 -14.07
N GLN A 104 9.03 -4.55 -13.08
CA GLN A 104 10.27 -5.29 -12.84
C GLN A 104 9.97 -6.68 -12.25
N PRO A 105 10.82 -7.70 -12.56
CA PRO A 105 10.65 -9.04 -12.03
C PRO A 105 10.57 -9.06 -10.50
N LEU A 106 9.59 -9.80 -9.96
CA LEU A 106 9.33 -9.91 -8.52
C LEU A 106 10.60 -10.21 -7.70
N GLN A 107 11.41 -11.14 -8.18
CA GLN A 107 12.66 -11.56 -7.55
C GLN A 107 13.69 -10.42 -7.41
N MET A 108 13.73 -9.48 -8.36
CA MET A 108 14.57 -8.28 -8.25
C MET A 108 14.04 -7.33 -7.17
N ARG A 109 12.72 -7.11 -7.15
CA ARG A 109 12.07 -6.24 -6.14
C ARG A 109 12.25 -6.78 -4.72
N MET A 110 12.07 -8.09 -4.53
CA MET A 110 12.29 -8.76 -3.25
C MET A 110 13.73 -8.61 -2.76
N ALA A 111 14.71 -8.81 -3.63
CA ALA A 111 16.12 -8.64 -3.26
C ALA A 111 16.44 -7.20 -2.81
N GLN A 112 15.88 -6.20 -3.48
CA GLN A 112 16.06 -4.79 -3.09
C GLN A 112 15.43 -4.47 -1.74
N MET A 113 14.29 -5.06 -1.40
CA MET A 113 13.70 -4.91 -0.07
C MET A 113 14.53 -5.58 1.00
N MET A 114 15.05 -6.78 0.77
CA MET A 114 15.78 -7.56 1.79
C MET A 114 17.15 -6.94 2.14
N ASN A 115 17.72 -6.17 1.22
CA ASN A 115 19.03 -5.52 1.40
C ASN A 115 18.96 -4.11 2.04
N ARG A 116 17.78 -3.68 2.51
CA ARG A 116 17.54 -2.41 3.21
C ARG A 116 17.05 -2.65 4.63
#